data_AF-A0A949MH27-F1
#
_entry.id   AF-A0A949MH27-F1
#
_cell.length_a   1.000
_cell.length_b   1.000
_cell.length_c   1.000
_cell.angle_alpha   90.00
_cell.angle_beta   90.00
_cell.angle_gamma   90.00
#
_symmetry.space_group_name_H-M   'P 1'
#
loop_
_entity.id
_entity.type
_entity.pdbx_description
1 polymer ?
#
loop_
_entity_poly.entity_id
_entity_poly.type
_entity_poly.pdbx_seq_one_letter_code
_entity_poly.pdbx_strand_id
1 'polypeptide(L)'
;MKLGRLCQILRETTAQLRKGEEIEGDPKLVDAVNFKEGDNLDKLPGGSHIYAMPHESQAKDGIEKVDLHFIVVGVDKAKAEQYKDELVAILKTYPQPERLAGGLSYIEVGGEIGDQGAVFQLFALGKVLGLWDVITPEKLGITGPEANQMAGMGFVMMSGFKAA
;
A
#
# COMPACT_ATOMS: atom_id res chain seq x y z
N MET A 1 -20.42 1.65 -3.80
CA MET A 1 -19.17 2.45 -3.80
C MET A 1 -18.75 2.87 -5.21
N LYS A 2 -18.22 4.09 -5.40
CA LYS A 2 -17.68 4.57 -6.70
C LYS A 2 -16.26 4.04 -6.97
N LEU A 3 -16.14 2.73 -7.24
CA LEU A 3 -14.85 2.03 -7.33
C LEU A 3 -13.87 2.65 -8.35
N GLY A 4 -14.34 3.00 -9.55
CA GLY A 4 -13.46 3.60 -10.57
C GLY A 4 -12.79 4.89 -10.09
N ARG A 5 -13.53 5.74 -9.38
CA ARG A 5 -13.00 6.99 -8.83
C ARG A 5 -12.09 6.75 -7.63
N LEU A 6 -12.43 5.79 -6.77
CA LEU A 6 -11.57 5.36 -5.67
C LEU A 6 -10.19 4.93 -6.20
N CYS A 7 -10.16 4.01 -7.16
CA CYS A 7 -8.91 3.52 -7.75
C CYS A 7 -8.10 4.63 -8.41
N GLN A 8 -8.76 5.63 -9.03
CA GLN A 8 -8.07 6.78 -9.58
C GLN A 8 -7.37 7.62 -8.49
N ILE A 9 -8.09 7.94 -7.39
CA ILE A 9 -7.51 8.67 -6.25
C ILE A 9 -6.30 7.91 -5.70
N LEU A 10 -6.42 6.59 -5.52
CA LEU A 10 -5.34 5.75 -5.01
C LEU A 10 -4.09 5.81 -5.91
N ARG A 11 -4.24 5.68 -7.23
CA ARG A 11 -3.13 5.78 -8.19
C ARG A 11 -2.47 7.15 -8.21
N GLU A 12 -3.27 8.21 -8.03
CA GLU A 12 -2.78 9.57 -8.09
C GLU A 12 -2.05 10.02 -6.83
N THR A 13 -2.34 9.39 -5.68
CA THR A 13 -1.87 9.82 -4.35
C THR A 13 -0.92 8.84 -3.68
N THR A 14 -0.82 7.60 -4.19
CA THR A 14 -0.03 6.55 -3.53
C THR A 14 0.85 5.79 -4.51
N ALA A 15 1.93 5.19 -3.99
CA ALA A 15 2.81 4.27 -4.69
C ALA A 15 3.10 3.05 -3.81
N GLN A 16 2.97 1.85 -4.37
CA GLN A 16 3.37 0.62 -3.69
C GLN A 16 4.88 0.46 -3.80
N LEU A 17 5.52 0.21 -2.66
CA LEU A 17 6.96 0.11 -2.50
C LEU A 17 7.31 -1.26 -1.93
N ARG A 18 8.32 -1.88 -2.51
CA ARG A 18 8.89 -3.15 -2.03
C ARG A 18 9.67 -2.90 -0.73
N LYS A 19 9.52 -3.85 0.22
CA LYS A 19 10.34 -3.98 1.44
C LYS A 19 11.50 -4.96 1.22
N GLY A 20 12.54 -4.84 2.03
CA GLY A 20 13.61 -5.83 2.14
C GLY A 20 14.99 -5.24 1.86
N GLU A 21 15.95 -6.12 1.57
CA GLU A 21 17.28 -5.68 1.16
C GLU A 21 17.21 -5.05 -0.24
N GLU A 22 17.90 -3.91 -0.39
CA GLU A 22 18.23 -3.34 -1.69
C GLU A 22 19.32 -4.21 -2.30
N ILE A 23 19.09 -4.67 -3.52
CA ILE A 23 19.98 -5.64 -4.16
C ILE A 23 20.73 -4.91 -5.29
N GLU A 24 22.00 -4.60 -5.07
CA GLU A 24 22.89 -4.04 -6.09
C GLU A 24 23.52 -5.13 -6.96
N GLY A 25 23.88 -4.78 -8.20
CA GLY A 25 24.71 -5.68 -9.01
C GLY A 25 25.18 -5.17 -10.36
N ASP A 26 25.51 -6.11 -11.25
CA ASP A 26 26.48 -5.86 -12.33
C ASP A 26 25.92 -4.98 -13.47
N PRO A 27 26.55 -3.82 -13.78
CA PRO A 27 26.15 -2.92 -14.84
C PRO A 27 26.03 -3.52 -16.24
N LYS A 28 26.82 -4.56 -16.59
CA LYS A 28 26.93 -5.06 -17.98
C LYS A 28 25.77 -5.93 -18.45
N LEU A 29 25.03 -6.55 -17.53
CA LEU A 29 23.89 -7.44 -17.86
C LEU A 29 22.57 -6.68 -18.03
N VAL A 30 22.57 -5.40 -17.66
CA VAL A 30 21.41 -4.54 -17.62
C VAL A 30 21.11 -3.96 -18.99
N ASP A 31 22.14 -3.55 -19.73
CA ASP A 31 21.96 -2.97 -21.06
C ASP A 31 21.46 -3.98 -22.12
N ALA A 32 21.40 -5.28 -21.79
CA ALA A 32 21.00 -6.35 -22.70
C ALA A 32 19.49 -6.69 -22.67
N VAL A 33 18.70 -6.06 -21.82
CA VAL A 33 17.27 -6.36 -21.64
C VAL A 33 16.40 -5.22 -22.20
N ASN A 34 15.36 -5.55 -22.97
CA ASN A 34 14.43 -4.55 -23.52
C ASN A 34 13.43 -4.10 -22.44
N PHE A 35 13.69 -2.93 -21.84
CA PHE A 35 12.86 -2.36 -20.76
C PHE A 35 11.58 -1.70 -21.28
N LYS A 36 10.51 -1.78 -20.49
CA LYS A 36 9.31 -0.95 -20.65
C LYS A 36 9.26 0.13 -19.58
N GLU A 37 8.52 1.19 -19.88
CA GLU A 37 8.27 2.28 -18.92
C GLU A 37 7.53 1.72 -17.69
N GLY A 38 8.21 1.70 -16.52
CA GLY A 38 7.70 1.18 -15.25
C GLY A 38 8.51 0.05 -14.60
N ASP A 39 9.48 -0.53 -15.31
CA ASP A 39 10.35 -1.59 -14.77
C ASP A 39 11.41 -1.00 -13.81
N ASN A 40 11.55 -1.56 -12.59
CA ASN A 40 12.65 -1.24 -11.68
C ASN A 40 13.72 -2.33 -11.69
N LEU A 41 14.97 -1.90 -11.60
CA LEU A 41 16.14 -2.69 -11.95
C LEU A 41 17.05 -2.84 -10.74
N ASP A 42 17.04 -4.04 -10.16
CA ASP A 42 18.05 -4.46 -9.19
C ASP A 42 18.99 -5.41 -9.92
N LYS A 43 20.26 -5.01 -9.99
CA LYS A 43 21.29 -5.74 -10.72
C LYS A 43 21.82 -6.85 -9.78
N LEU A 44 22.32 -7.99 -10.26
CA LEU A 44 22.93 -9.05 -9.41
C LEU A 44 24.07 -9.77 -10.17
N PRO A 45 25.06 -10.37 -9.49
CA PRO A 45 25.95 -11.34 -10.11
C PRO A 45 25.21 -12.69 -10.24
N GLY A 46 24.77 -13.03 -11.45
CA GLY A 46 24.16 -14.33 -11.77
C GLY A 46 22.74 -14.31 -12.34
N GLY A 47 22.10 -13.14 -12.45
CA GLY A 47 20.79 -12.99 -13.08
C GLY A 47 20.24 -11.57 -12.94
N SER A 48 19.44 -11.11 -13.89
CA SER A 48 18.74 -9.81 -13.80
C SER A 48 17.35 -10.04 -13.23
N HIS A 49 17.01 -9.37 -12.13
CA HIS A 49 15.66 -9.40 -11.56
C HIS A 49 14.94 -8.12 -11.96
N ILE A 50 13.88 -8.25 -12.76
CA ILE A 50 12.96 -7.14 -13.04
C ILE A 50 11.94 -7.15 -11.92
N TYR A 51 11.96 -6.10 -11.09
CA TYR A 51 10.93 -5.89 -10.09
C TYR A 51 9.88 -4.93 -10.66
N ALA A 52 8.61 -5.36 -10.61
CA ALA A 52 7.50 -4.54 -11.06
C ALA A 52 7.19 -3.35 -10.11
N MET A 53 7.91 -3.20 -8.99
CA MET A 53 7.69 -2.18 -7.97
C MET A 53 9.01 -1.58 -7.48
N PRO A 54 9.09 -0.25 -7.26
CA PRO A 54 10.29 0.41 -6.76
C PRO A 54 10.56 0.05 -5.30
N HIS A 55 11.82 0.13 -4.88
CA HIS A 55 12.20 -0.11 -3.50
C HIS A 55 11.81 1.07 -2.60
N GLU A 56 11.57 0.84 -1.31
CA GLU A 56 11.19 1.92 -0.40
C GLU A 56 12.29 3.00 -0.26
N SER A 57 13.57 2.67 -0.45
CA SER A 57 14.67 3.65 -0.45
C SER A 57 14.60 4.61 -1.63
N GLN A 58 13.92 4.23 -2.72
CA GLN A 58 13.76 5.01 -3.95
C GLN A 58 12.51 5.89 -3.95
N ALA A 59 11.79 5.94 -2.83
CA ALA A 59 10.69 6.86 -2.60
C ALA A 59 11.10 8.31 -2.87
N LYS A 60 10.25 9.05 -3.61
CA LYS A 60 10.42 10.50 -3.81
C LYS A 60 10.42 11.23 -2.46
N ASP A 61 11.19 12.30 -2.37
CA ASP A 61 11.18 13.18 -1.20
C ASP A 61 9.77 13.74 -0.96
N GLY A 62 9.37 13.82 0.32
CA GLY A 62 8.07 14.35 0.73
C GLY A 62 6.90 13.37 0.69
N ILE A 63 7.11 12.09 0.37
CA ILE A 63 6.07 11.05 0.53
C ILE A 63 6.11 10.43 1.93
N GLU A 64 4.94 10.29 2.55
CA GLU A 64 4.79 9.64 3.85
C GLU A 64 4.68 8.12 3.65
N LYS A 65 5.63 7.36 4.21
CA LYS A 65 5.67 5.90 4.08
C LYS A 65 4.84 5.24 5.17
N VAL A 66 3.97 4.32 4.78
CA VAL A 66 3.18 3.51 5.70
C VAL A 66 3.55 2.04 5.51
N ASP A 67 4.07 1.42 6.57
CA ASP A 67 4.31 -0.02 6.62
C ASP A 67 3.00 -0.78 6.84
N LEU A 68 2.68 -1.70 5.93
CA LEU A 68 1.50 -2.55 5.94
C LEU A 68 1.87 -4.04 6.04
N HIS A 69 2.97 -4.32 6.74
CA HIS A 69 3.57 -5.64 6.92
C HIS A 69 4.21 -6.21 5.64
N PHE A 70 3.41 -6.48 4.60
CA PHE A 70 3.89 -7.08 3.34
C PHE A 70 4.58 -6.09 2.41
N ILE A 71 4.08 -4.86 2.38
CA ILE A 71 4.57 -3.81 1.51
C ILE A 71 4.63 -2.50 2.30
N VAL A 72 5.38 -1.55 1.77
CA VAL A 72 5.30 -0.16 2.19
C VAL A 72 4.50 0.59 1.13
N VAL A 73 3.64 1.50 1.55
CA VAL A 73 2.97 2.40 0.61
C VAL A 73 3.43 3.81 0.90
N GLY A 74 3.98 4.47 -0.11
CA GLY A 74 4.27 5.90 -0.08
C GLY A 74 3.01 6.70 -0.42
N VAL A 75 2.71 7.73 0.37
CA VAL A 75 1.56 8.62 0.17
C VAL A 75 2.04 10.05 -0.04
N ASP A 76 1.66 10.66 -1.15
CA ASP A 76 1.81 12.10 -1.34
C ASP A 76 0.76 12.81 -0.50
N LYS A 77 1.14 13.23 0.71
CA LYS A 77 0.22 13.84 1.68
C LYS A 77 -0.41 15.13 1.14
N ALA A 78 0.38 15.97 0.48
CA ALA A 78 -0.09 17.26 -0.03
C ALA A 78 -1.17 17.06 -1.09
N LYS A 79 -1.01 16.04 -1.95
CA LYS A 79 -2.02 15.67 -2.95
C LYS A 79 -3.19 14.89 -2.35
N ALA A 80 -2.94 14.01 -1.39
CA ALA A 80 -3.97 13.24 -0.69
C ALA A 80 -4.99 14.15 0.02
N GLU A 81 -4.53 15.22 0.69
CA GLU A 81 -5.41 16.16 1.39
C GLU A 81 -6.39 16.85 0.42
N GLN A 82 -6.01 17.10 -0.83
CA GLN A 82 -6.90 17.67 -1.86
C GLN A 82 -8.08 16.75 -2.19
N TYR A 83 -7.92 15.43 -1.99
CA TYR A 83 -8.94 14.42 -2.27
C TYR A 83 -9.68 13.94 -1.02
N LYS A 84 -9.38 14.49 0.17
CA LYS A 84 -9.91 13.98 1.44
C LYS A 84 -11.44 13.96 1.50
N ASP A 85 -12.09 15.07 1.19
CA ASP A 85 -13.55 15.18 1.25
C ASP A 85 -14.23 14.26 0.23
N GLU A 86 -13.64 14.15 -0.96
CA GLU A 86 -14.13 13.24 -2.01
C GLU A 86 -13.98 11.78 -1.59
N LEU A 87 -12.83 11.41 -1.02
CA LEU A 87 -12.58 10.07 -0.50
C LEU A 87 -13.59 9.72 0.61
N VAL A 88 -13.81 10.63 1.57
CA VAL A 88 -14.81 10.45 2.64
C VAL A 88 -16.20 10.26 2.05
N ALA A 89 -16.59 11.03 1.04
CA ALA A 89 -17.88 10.87 0.37
C ALA A 89 -18.01 9.51 -0.33
N ILE A 90 -16.94 9.00 -0.94
CA ILE A 90 -16.92 7.66 -1.54
C ILE A 90 -17.05 6.58 -0.46
N LEU A 91 -16.30 6.69 0.64
CA LEU A 91 -16.30 5.72 1.75
C LEU A 91 -17.66 5.66 2.47
N LYS A 92 -18.40 6.77 2.55
CA LYS A 92 -19.78 6.77 3.05
C LYS A 92 -20.75 5.95 2.18
N THR A 93 -20.36 5.58 0.96
CA THR A 93 -21.13 4.69 0.06
C THR A 93 -20.64 3.23 0.08
N TYR A 94 -19.83 2.87 1.08
CA TYR A 94 -19.45 1.49 1.34
C TYR A 94 -20.70 0.66 1.68
N PRO A 95 -20.86 -0.58 1.18
CA PRO A 95 -22.12 -1.32 1.34
C PRO A 95 -22.51 -1.63 2.79
N GLN A 96 -21.52 -1.76 3.67
CA GLN A 96 -21.70 -2.07 5.10
C GLN A 96 -20.99 -0.99 5.95
N PRO A 97 -21.54 0.25 6.01
CA PRO A 97 -20.87 1.39 6.64
C PRO A 97 -20.61 1.19 8.14
N GLU A 98 -21.49 0.48 8.84
CA GLU A 98 -21.31 0.10 10.25
C GLU A 98 -20.10 -0.80 10.46
N ARG A 99 -19.80 -1.69 9.52
CA ARG A 99 -18.62 -2.55 9.59
C ARG A 99 -17.35 -1.78 9.28
N LEU A 100 -17.39 -0.87 8.30
CA LEU A 100 -16.28 0.05 8.02
C LEU A 100 -15.94 0.90 9.26
N ALA A 101 -16.96 1.34 10.01
CA ALA A 101 -16.79 2.05 11.27
C ALA A 101 -16.26 1.17 12.43
N GLY A 102 -16.43 -0.15 12.35
CA GLY A 102 -15.89 -1.11 13.32
C GLY A 102 -14.42 -1.49 13.12
N GLY A 103 -13.87 -1.24 11.92
CA GLY A 103 -12.55 -1.69 11.52
C GLY A 103 -12.62 -3.03 10.78
N LEU A 104 -11.89 -3.13 9.68
CA LEU A 104 -11.92 -4.28 8.77
C LEU A 104 -10.50 -4.76 8.47
N SER A 105 -10.37 -6.05 8.20
CA SER A 105 -9.14 -6.61 7.63
C SER A 105 -8.99 -6.25 6.15
N TYR A 106 -7.75 -6.26 5.65
CA TYR A 106 -7.49 -6.06 4.23
C TYR A 106 -8.16 -7.13 3.34
N ILE A 107 -8.41 -8.34 3.87
CA ILE A 107 -9.12 -9.41 3.17
C ILE A 107 -10.58 -9.03 2.94
N GLU A 108 -11.24 -8.50 3.98
CA GLU A 108 -12.64 -8.09 3.90
C GLU A 108 -12.83 -6.90 2.96
N VAL A 109 -12.00 -5.88 3.08
CA VAL A 109 -12.03 -4.72 2.17
C VAL A 109 -11.63 -5.15 0.75
N GLY A 110 -10.71 -6.11 0.61
CA GLY A 110 -10.33 -6.70 -0.68
C GLY A 110 -11.45 -7.45 -1.37
N GLY A 111 -12.34 -8.11 -0.62
CA GLY A 111 -13.54 -8.73 -1.17
C GLY A 111 -14.49 -7.71 -1.80
N GLU A 112 -14.53 -6.47 -1.28
CA GLU A 112 -15.36 -5.39 -1.81
C GLU A 112 -14.69 -4.63 -2.97
N ILE A 113 -13.38 -4.36 -2.87
CA ILE A 113 -12.63 -3.60 -3.89
C ILE A 113 -12.25 -4.49 -5.10
N GLY A 114 -11.99 -5.78 -4.87
CA GLY A 114 -11.54 -6.72 -5.89
C GLY A 114 -10.05 -6.64 -6.24
N ASP A 115 -9.27 -5.79 -5.55
CA ASP A 115 -7.84 -5.60 -5.76
C ASP A 115 -7.13 -5.39 -4.41
N GLN A 116 -6.33 -6.37 -3.98
CA GLN A 116 -5.62 -6.31 -2.69
C GLN A 116 -4.55 -5.21 -2.65
N GLY A 117 -3.89 -4.91 -3.78
CA GLY A 117 -2.93 -3.82 -3.85
C GLY A 117 -3.60 -2.47 -3.61
N ALA A 118 -4.78 -2.26 -4.21
CA ALA A 118 -5.59 -1.08 -3.97
C ALA A 118 -6.07 -0.97 -2.51
N VAL A 119 -6.32 -2.08 -1.82
CA VAL A 119 -6.69 -2.07 -0.39
C VAL A 119 -5.54 -1.57 0.46
N PHE A 120 -4.31 -2.05 0.23
CA PHE A 120 -3.15 -1.56 0.95
C PHE A 120 -2.94 -0.06 0.70
N GLN A 121 -3.10 0.40 -0.55
CA GLN A 121 -3.07 1.82 -0.87
C GLN A 121 -4.13 2.61 -0.10
N LEU A 122 -5.36 2.10 -0.01
CA LEU A 122 -6.43 2.73 0.75
C LEU A 122 -6.07 2.80 2.24
N PHE A 123 -5.56 1.72 2.82
CA PHE A 123 -5.18 1.66 4.23
C PHE A 123 -4.13 2.71 4.58
N ALA A 124 -3.09 2.84 3.75
CA ALA A 124 -2.07 3.86 3.91
C ALA A 124 -2.63 5.27 3.75
N LEU A 125 -3.41 5.51 2.70
CA LEU A 125 -4.02 6.82 2.42
C LEU A 125 -4.89 7.29 3.59
N GLY A 126 -5.80 6.43 4.08
CA GLY A 126 -6.67 6.79 5.19
C GLY A 126 -5.91 6.97 6.50
N LYS A 127 -4.80 6.27 6.71
CA LYS A 127 -3.90 6.53 7.85
C LYS A 127 -3.30 7.92 7.79
N VAL A 128 -2.73 8.30 6.65
CA VAL A 128 -2.07 9.60 6.46
C VAL A 128 -3.06 10.75 6.58
N LEU A 129 -4.30 10.55 6.11
CA LEU A 129 -5.40 11.53 6.22
C LEU A 129 -6.10 11.56 7.59
N GLY A 130 -5.70 10.68 8.52
CA GLY A 130 -6.26 10.60 9.87
C GLY A 130 -7.68 10.01 9.94
N LEU A 131 -8.08 9.25 8.92
CA LEU A 131 -9.39 8.59 8.85
C LEU A 131 -9.44 7.31 9.69
N TRP A 132 -8.30 6.64 9.89
CA TRP A 132 -8.12 5.47 10.75
C TRP A 132 -6.64 5.26 11.07
N ASP A 133 -6.34 4.29 11.92
CA ASP A 133 -5.02 3.71 12.06
C ASP A 133 -4.93 2.36 11.35
N VAL A 134 -3.72 1.94 10.98
CA VAL A 134 -3.45 0.57 10.53
C VAL A 134 -2.88 -0.21 11.70
N ILE A 135 -3.42 -1.39 11.95
CA ILE A 135 -2.96 -2.37 12.92
C ILE A 135 -2.30 -3.50 12.13
N THR A 136 -1.02 -3.76 12.41
CA THR A 136 -0.26 -4.89 11.84
C THR A 136 0.19 -5.80 12.98
N PRO A 137 0.60 -7.06 12.71
CA PRO A 137 1.15 -7.94 13.72
C PRO A 137 2.32 -7.33 14.51
N GLU A 138 3.19 -6.55 13.86
CA GLU A 138 4.30 -5.87 14.51
C GLU A 138 3.84 -4.87 15.57
N LYS A 139 2.74 -4.15 15.32
CA LYS A 139 2.15 -3.23 16.31
C LYS A 139 1.58 -3.96 17.52
N LEU A 140 1.31 -5.25 17.40
CA LEU A 140 0.91 -6.12 18.50
C LEU A 140 2.11 -6.77 19.21
N GLY A 141 3.35 -6.44 18.80
CA GLY A 141 4.58 -7.01 19.34
C GLY A 141 4.96 -8.36 18.75
N ILE A 142 4.30 -8.80 17.68
CA ILE A 142 4.52 -10.10 17.03
C ILE A 142 5.45 -9.89 15.84
N THR A 143 6.51 -10.68 15.75
CA THR A 143 7.55 -10.52 14.71
C THR A 143 7.93 -11.87 14.09
N GLY A 144 8.72 -11.84 13.01
CA GLY A 144 9.23 -13.05 12.37
C GLY A 144 8.15 -13.90 11.66
N PRO A 145 8.33 -15.23 11.57
CA PRO A 145 7.42 -16.10 10.82
C PRO A 145 5.96 -16.07 11.33
N GLU A 146 5.77 -15.89 12.63
CA GLU A 146 4.42 -15.79 13.23
C GLU A 146 3.69 -14.53 12.76
N ALA A 147 4.38 -13.40 12.65
CA ALA A 147 3.82 -12.16 12.10
C ALA A 147 3.35 -12.38 10.65
N ASN A 148 4.16 -13.06 9.83
CA ASN A 148 3.80 -13.37 8.44
C ASN A 148 2.56 -14.25 8.34
N GLN A 149 2.46 -15.27 9.22
CA GLN A 149 1.30 -16.14 9.27
C GLN A 149 0.03 -15.37 9.67
N MET A 150 0.12 -14.54 10.72
CA MET A 150 -1.01 -13.73 11.16
C MET A 150 -1.44 -12.72 10.09
N ALA A 151 -0.50 -12.02 9.48
CA ALA A 151 -0.81 -11.11 8.39
C ALA A 151 -1.53 -11.84 7.25
N GLY A 152 -1.08 -13.05 6.87
CA GLY A 152 -1.72 -13.88 5.85
C GLY A 152 -3.13 -14.36 6.22
N MET A 153 -3.45 -14.39 7.52
CA MET A 153 -4.79 -14.70 8.05
C MET A 153 -5.69 -13.46 8.17
N GLY A 154 -5.26 -12.28 7.72
CA GLY A 154 -6.07 -11.06 7.77
C GLY A 154 -5.75 -10.10 8.93
N PHE A 155 -4.69 -10.32 9.71
CA PHE A 155 -4.35 -9.45 10.85
C PHE A 155 -3.71 -8.11 10.45
N VAL A 156 -3.69 -7.76 9.16
CA VAL A 156 -3.50 -6.38 8.70
C VAL A 156 -4.88 -5.72 8.61
N MET A 157 -5.18 -4.86 9.59
CA MET A 157 -6.50 -4.29 9.79
C MET A 157 -6.44 -2.77 9.84
N MET A 158 -7.54 -2.12 9.49
CA MET A 158 -7.75 -0.71 9.82
C MET A 158 -8.55 -0.58 11.12
N SER A 159 -8.29 0.47 11.90
CA SER A 159 -9.23 0.88 12.94
C SER A 159 -10.54 1.34 12.29
N GLY A 160 -11.56 1.53 13.11
CA GLY A 160 -12.82 2.11 12.66
C GLY A 160 -12.65 3.42 11.88
N PHE A 161 -13.42 3.55 10.80
CA PHE A 161 -13.48 4.77 10.00
C PHE A 161 -14.02 5.95 10.82
N LYS A 162 -13.22 7.00 10.94
CA LYS A 162 -13.54 8.28 11.57
C LYS A 162 -13.70 9.32 10.48
N ALA A 163 -14.94 9.55 10.05
CA ALA A 163 -15.24 10.75 9.29
C ALA A 163 -15.17 11.94 10.27
N ALA A 164 -14.04 12.64 10.28
CA ALA A 164 -13.91 13.91 10.99
C ALA A 164 -14.91 14.94 10.44
#